data_AF-A0A5C7FBS5-F1
#
_entry.id   AF-A0A5C7FBS5-F1
#
_cell.length_a   1.000
_cell.length_b   1.000
_cell.length_c   1.000
_cell.angle_alpha   90.00
_cell.angle_beta   90.00
_cell.angle_gamma   90.00
#
_symmetry.space_group_name_H-M   'P 1'
#
loop_
_entity.id
_entity.type
_entity.pdbx_description
1 polymer ?
#
loop_
_entity_poly.entity_id
_entity_poly.type
_entity_poly.pdbx_seq_one_letter_code
_entity_poly.pdbx_strand_id
1 'polypeptide(L)'
;MKAYRLEVRFTVLMTFLLIAAGNVALLFSIFPVEGYFFGFPIMYIVPILFGWFGILFLTLVANSIGNKIDTAIAEDNKLEEEEEERREKEEGA
;
A
#
# COMPACT_ATOMS: atom_id res chain seq x y z
N MET A 1 18.37 7.52 5.61
CA MET A 1 18.28 6.04 5.87
C MET A 1 16.92 5.49 6.38
N LYS A 2 16.18 6.20 7.25
CA LYS A 2 14.91 5.68 7.79
C LYS A 2 13.80 5.66 6.74
N ALA A 3 13.74 6.66 5.87
CA ALA A 3 12.74 6.77 4.82
C ALA A 3 12.81 5.61 3.80
N TYR A 4 14.02 5.20 3.40
CA TYR A 4 14.20 4.02 2.53
C TYR A 4 13.68 2.72 3.14
N ARG A 5 13.93 2.49 4.44
CA ARG A 5 13.39 1.31 5.14
C ARG A 5 11.86 1.35 5.23
N LEU A 6 11.27 2.55 5.28
CA LEU A 6 9.83 2.75 5.30
C LEU A 6 9.21 2.37 3.95
N GLU A 7 9.82 2.79 2.85
CA GLU A 7 9.42 2.44 1.49
C GLU A 7 9.38 0.92 1.28
N VAL A 8 10.48 0.22 1.61
CA VAL A 8 10.56 -1.25 1.45
C VAL A 8 9.48 -1.96 2.26
N ARG A 9 9.26 -1.56 3.51
CA ARG A 9 8.21 -2.16 4.36
C ARG A 9 6.82 -1.91 3.79
N PHE A 10 6.58 -0.73 3.25
CA PHE A 10 5.31 -0.37 2.64
C PHE A 10 5.06 -1.16 1.35
N THR A 11 6.06 -1.29 0.48
CA THR A 11 5.97 -2.09 -0.75
C THR A 11 5.67 -3.56 -0.46
N VAL A 12 6.34 -4.14 0.55
CA VAL A 12 6.07 -5.53 0.98
C VAL A 12 4.64 -5.66 1.50
N LEU A 13 4.19 -4.74 2.35
CA LEU A 13 2.82 -4.73 2.87
C LEU A 13 1.78 -4.62 1.73
N MET A 14 1.98 -3.70 0.79
CA MET A 14 1.07 -3.53 -0.36
C MET A 14 1.01 -4.77 -1.25
N THR A 15 2.14 -5.45 -1.43
CA THR A 15 2.19 -6.72 -2.18
C THR A 15 1.32 -7.78 -1.51
N PHE A 16 1.44 -7.94 -0.18
CA PHE A 16 0.58 -8.87 0.56
C PHE A 16 -0.90 -8.49 0.49
N LEU A 17 -1.22 -7.20 0.62
CA LEU A 17 -2.60 -6.70 0.50
C LEU A 17 -3.19 -6.94 -0.89
N LEU A 18 -2.39 -6.77 -1.95
CA LEU A 18 -2.82 -7.01 -3.33
C LEU A 18 -3.07 -8.50 -3.58
N ILE A 19 -2.19 -9.38 -3.09
CA ILE A 19 -2.39 -10.84 -3.16
C ILE A 19 -3.66 -11.22 -2.39
N ALA A 20 -3.84 -10.69 -1.18
CA ALA A 20 -5.04 -10.94 -0.40
C ALA A 20 -6.30 -10.50 -1.15
N ALA A 21 -6.31 -9.27 -1.69
CA ALA A 21 -7.43 -8.72 -2.47
C ALA A 21 -7.79 -9.59 -3.69
N GLY A 22 -6.79 -10.07 -4.42
CA GLY A 22 -6.99 -10.98 -5.56
C GLY A 22 -7.55 -12.36 -5.18
N ASN A 23 -7.38 -12.77 -3.92
CA ASN A 23 -7.85 -14.05 -3.41
C ASN A 23 -9.11 -13.95 -2.52
N VAL A 24 -9.68 -12.76 -2.33
CA VAL A 24 -10.90 -12.56 -1.51
C VAL A 24 -12.07 -13.43 -1.98
N ALA A 25 -12.20 -13.68 -3.29
CA ALA A 25 -13.25 -14.53 -3.83
C ALA A 25 -13.24 -15.97 -3.25
N LEU A 26 -12.08 -16.48 -2.83
CA LEU A 26 -11.99 -17.80 -2.19
C LEU A 26 -12.75 -17.84 -0.86
N LEU A 27 -12.79 -16.74 -0.11
CA LEU A 27 -13.53 -16.67 1.16
C LEU A 27 -15.04 -16.85 0.94
N PHE A 28 -15.54 -16.37 -0.19
CA PHE A 28 -16.96 -16.44 -0.52
C PHE A 28 -17.37 -17.77 -1.17
N SER A 29 -16.40 -18.60 -1.59
CA SER A 29 -16.67 -19.93 -2.12
C SER A 29 -17.22 -20.93 -1.09
N ILE A 30 -17.09 -20.62 0.20
CA ILE A 30 -17.55 -21.45 1.32
C ILE A 30 -19.08 -21.34 1.50
N PHE A 31 -19.71 -20.30 0.96
CA PHE A 31 -21.15 -20.07 1.14
C PHE A 31 -21.99 -20.97 0.22
N PRO A 32 -22.99 -21.70 0.76
CA PRO A 32 -23.84 -22.55 -0.05
C PRO A 32 -24.79 -21.71 -0.92
N VAL A 33 -24.86 -22.04 -2.22
CA VAL A 33 -25.79 -21.42 -3.18
C VAL A 33 -27.16 -22.07 -3.14
N GLU A 34 -27.20 -23.38 -2.85
CA GLU A 34 -28.41 -24.18 -2.85
C GLU A 34 -29.18 -24.00 -1.53
N GLY A 35 -30.50 -23.78 -1.63
CA GLY A 35 -31.39 -23.63 -0.47
C GLY A 35 -31.43 -22.24 0.16
N TYR A 36 -30.62 -21.28 -0.31
CA TYR A 36 -30.60 -19.91 0.21
C TYR A 36 -30.83 -18.87 -0.90
N PHE A 37 -31.87 -18.04 -0.75
CA PHE A 37 -32.21 -16.98 -1.72
C PHE A 37 -31.07 -15.98 -1.97
N PHE A 38 -30.22 -15.75 -0.96
CA PHE A 38 -29.05 -14.87 -1.04
C PHE A 38 -27.72 -15.60 -1.36
N GLY A 39 -27.73 -16.92 -1.55
CA GLY A 39 -26.52 -17.69 -1.81
C GLY A 39 -25.81 -17.24 -3.09
N PHE A 40 -26.55 -17.00 -4.17
CA PHE A 40 -26.00 -16.51 -5.43
C PHE A 40 -25.40 -15.09 -5.32
N PRO A 41 -26.12 -14.07 -4.81
CA PRO A 41 -25.53 -12.74 -4.61
C PRO A 41 -24.28 -12.75 -3.72
N ILE A 42 -24.30 -13.52 -2.63
CA ILE A 42 -23.17 -13.56 -1.68
C ILE A 42 -21.95 -14.24 -2.30
N MET A 43 -22.13 -15.35 -3.04
CA MET A 43 -21.02 -16.08 -3.63
C MET A 43 -20.39 -15.36 -4.83
N TYR A 44 -21.18 -14.61 -5.62
CA TYR A 44 -20.70 -14.05 -6.89
C TYR A 44 -20.65 -12.52 -6.91
N ILE A 45 -21.70 -11.84 -6.48
CA ILE A 45 -21.78 -10.37 -6.60
C ILE A 45 -20.88 -9.70 -5.55
N VAL A 46 -20.91 -10.18 -4.30
CA VAL A 46 -20.11 -9.58 -3.23
C VAL A 46 -18.61 -9.65 -3.53
N PRO A 47 -18.02 -10.78 -3.96
CA PRO A 47 -16.62 -10.84 -4.37
C PRO A 47 -16.25 -9.91 -5.51
N ILE A 48 -17.11 -9.77 -6.52
CA ILE A 48 -16.86 -8.87 -7.66
C ILE A 48 -16.79 -7.43 -7.17
N LEU A 49 -17.74 -7.02 -6.32
CA LEU A 49 -17.75 -5.69 -5.73
C LEU A 49 -16.53 -5.47 -4.82
N PHE A 50 -16.17 -6.46 -4.00
CA PHE A 50 -14.95 -6.42 -3.19
C PHE A 50 -13.68 -6.34 -4.04
N GLY A 51 -13.63 -7.01 -5.19
CA GLY A 51 -12.51 -6.92 -6.12
C GLY A 51 -12.40 -5.50 -6.71
N TRP A 52 -13.50 -4.97 -7.24
CA TRP A 52 -13.52 -3.63 -7.85
C TRP A 52 -13.20 -2.53 -6.83
N PHE A 53 -13.97 -2.46 -5.75
CA PHE A 53 -13.81 -1.43 -4.73
C PHE A 53 -12.58 -1.67 -3.86
N GLY A 54 -12.18 -2.92 -3.64
CA GLY A 54 -10.97 -3.24 -2.89
C GLY A 54 -9.71 -2.79 -3.62
N ILE A 55 -9.61 -3.04 -4.93
CA ILE A 55 -8.49 -2.53 -5.72
C ILE A 55 -8.50 -1.01 -5.78
N LEU A 56 -9.66 -0.37 -6.00
CA LEU A 56 -9.79 1.08 -5.96
C LEU A 56 -9.34 1.67 -4.61
N PHE A 57 -9.75 1.05 -3.50
CA PHE A 57 -9.36 1.50 -2.17
C PHE A 57 -7.85 1.34 -1.93
N LEU A 58 -7.29 0.18 -2.32
CA LEU A 58 -5.86 -0.08 -2.20
C LEU A 58 -5.02 0.92 -2.99
N THR A 59 -5.43 1.30 -4.21
CA THR A 59 -4.70 2.29 -5.01
C THR A 59 -4.78 3.69 -4.42
N LEU A 60 -5.91 4.08 -3.84
CA LEU A 60 -6.04 5.36 -3.12
C LEU A 60 -5.13 5.40 -1.89
N VAL A 61 -5.10 4.32 -1.11
CA VAL A 61 -4.21 4.20 0.06
C VAL A 61 -2.74 4.22 -0.38
N ALA A 62 -2.40 3.50 -1.45
CA ALA A 62 -1.07 3.49 -2.03
C ALA A 62 -0.59 4.88 -2.43
N ASN A 63 -1.44 5.63 -3.14
CA ASN A 63 -1.14 6.99 -3.54
C ASN A 63 -0.93 7.92 -2.33
N SER A 64 -1.82 7.85 -1.33
CA SER A 64 -1.73 8.72 -0.16
C SER A 64 -0.47 8.45 0.68
N ILE A 65 -0.13 7.18 0.89
CA ILE A 65 1.03 6.79 1.69
C ILE A 65 2.32 6.99 0.89
N GLY A 66 2.33 6.62 -0.39
CA GLY A 66 3.47 6.83 -1.30
C GLY A 66 3.92 8.29 -1.31
N ASN A 67 3.00 9.24 -1.52
CA ASN A 67 3.32 10.66 -1.53
C ASN A 67 3.94 11.16 -0.20
N LYS A 68 3.51 10.59 0.94
CA LYS A 68 4.09 10.92 2.25
C LYS A 68 5.51 10.36 2.40
N ILE A 69 5.75 9.15 1.89
CA ILE A 69 7.07 8.52 1.91
C ILE A 69 8.02 9.32 1.01
N ASP A 70 7.60 9.67 -0.21
CA ASP A 70 8.40 10.46 -1.16
C ASP A 70 8.80 11.82 -0.57
N THR A 71 7.86 12.48 0.11
CA THR A 71 8.14 13.76 0.80
C THR A 71 9.18 13.58 1.91
N ALA A 72 9.07 12.52 2.71
CA ALA A 72 10.01 12.24 3.79
C ALA A 72 11.41 11.90 3.26
N ILE A 73 11.51 11.21 2.12
CA ILE A 73 12.79 10.94 1.44
C ILE A 73 13.42 12.26 0.97
N ALA A 74 12.64 13.13 0.34
CA ALA A 74 13.14 14.41 -0.15
C ALA A 74 13.66 15.31 0.99
N GLU A 75 12.98 15.32 2.15
CA GLU A 75 13.42 16.06 3.33
C GLU A 75 14.70 15.48 3.95
N ASP A 76 14.77 14.14 4.13
CA ASP A 76 15.98 13.45 4.62
C ASP A 76 17.19 13.79 3.72
N ASN A 77 17.03 13.72 2.39
CA ASN A 77 18.12 14.01 1.45
C ASN A 77 18.60 15.46 1.51
N LYS A 78 17.67 16.42 1.64
CA LYS A 78 18.02 17.85 1.73
C LYS A 78 18.80 18.16 3.00
N LEU A 79 18.46 17.51 4.11
CA LEU A 79 19.20 17.66 5.36
C LEU A 79 20.61 17.08 5.27
N GLU A 80 20.77 15.93 4.61
CA GLU A 80 22.10 15.32 4.37
C GLU A 80 22.98 16.26 3.51
N GLU A 81 22.44 16.84 2.43
CA GLU A 81 23.15 17.84 1.60
C GLU A 81 23.55 19.11 2.39
N GLU A 82 22.64 19.66 3.21
CA GLU A 82 22.92 20.84 4.04
C GLU A 82 23.94 20.57 5.16
N GLU A 83 24.03 19.34 5.66
CA GLU A 83 25.05 18.91 6.61
C GLU A 83 26.42 18.77 5.94
N GLU A 84 26.47 18.18 4.74
CA GLU A 84 27.71 18.07 3.95
C GLU A 84 28.27 19.44 3.60
N GLU A 85 27.45 20.36 3.09
CA GLU A 85 27.89 21.73 2.80
C GLU A 85 28.41 22.48 4.04
N ARG A 86 27.83 22.22 5.21
CA ARG A 86 28.29 22.83 6.47
C ARG A 86 29.65 22.27 6.88
N ARG A 87 29.84 20.95 6.78
CA ARG A 87 31.13 20.32 7.07
C ARG A 87 32.22 20.80 6.13
N GLU A 88 31.94 20.93 4.83
CA GLU A 88 32.91 21.47 3.87
C GLU A 88 33.30 22.92 4.19
N LYS A 89 32.36 23.76 4.64
CA LYS A 89 32.63 25.13 5.08
C LYS A 89 33.45 25.19 6.37
N GLU A 90 33.27 24.22 7.28
CA GLU A 90 34.02 24.13 8.54
C GLU A 90 35.42 23.53 8.37
N GLU A 91 35.60 22.58 7.44
CA GLU A 91 36.90 21.95 7.15
C GLU A 91 37.77 22.77 6.18
N GLY A 92 37.15 23.66 5.38
CA GLY A 92 37.83 24.54 4.44
C GLY A 92 38.25 25.91 5.00
N ALA A 93 38.01 26.18 6.29
CA ALA A 93 38.35 27.42 7.01
C ALA A 93 39.48 27.21 8.02
#